data_AF-A0AAV5BMY7-F1
#
_entry.id   AF-A0AAV5BMY7-F1
#
_cell.length_a   1.000
_cell.length_b   1.000
_cell.length_c   1.000
_cell.angle_alpha   90.00
_cell.angle_beta   90.00
_cell.angle_gamma   90.00
#
_symmetry.space_group_name_H-M   'P 1'
#
loop_
_entity.id
_entity.type
_entity.pdbx_description
1 polymer ?
#
loop_
_entity_poly.entity_id
_entity_poly.type
_entity_poly.pdbx_seq_one_letter_code
_entity_poly.pdbx_strand_id
1 'polypeptide(L)'
;MRTPPSAQRTTTPHHHQMLETNKHDHASYSANVFSVKITSSDVGFPINVFGTIIARDSLDLKCVYLFNRNRDDCQLVLSKDESLVLTGPKQGLDLTDAIYFEVDLKIKQQQGLGARDHKDEQVSKGCFKLDVPRTFHEEMEVERYDLDTMLSNVVLACAV
;
A
#
# COMPACT_ATOMS: atom_id res chain seq x y z
N MET A 1 17.16 -11.49 83.13
CA MET A 1 16.64 -10.87 81.89
C MET A 1 17.50 -11.35 80.73
N ARG A 2 16.92 -12.08 79.77
CA ARG A 2 17.63 -12.64 78.62
C ARG A 2 16.72 -12.41 77.40
N THR A 3 17.08 -11.47 76.55
CA THR A 3 16.35 -11.12 75.30
C THR A 3 16.67 -12.14 74.20
N PRO A 4 15.72 -12.53 73.34
CA PRO A 4 15.97 -13.42 72.21
C PRO A 4 16.66 -12.69 71.05
N PRO A 5 17.40 -13.40 70.16
CA PRO A 5 18.04 -12.78 69.01
C PRO A 5 17.01 -12.46 67.90
N SER A 6 17.09 -11.23 67.37
CA SER A 6 16.30 -10.78 66.22
C SER A 6 16.67 -11.56 64.95
N ALA A 7 15.66 -12.13 64.30
CA ALA A 7 15.77 -12.70 62.95
C ALA A 7 16.11 -11.60 61.94
N GLN A 8 17.26 -11.70 61.27
CA GLN A 8 17.58 -10.85 60.13
C GLN A 8 16.77 -11.31 58.92
N ARG A 9 15.87 -10.45 58.45
CA ARG A 9 15.07 -10.65 57.24
C ARG A 9 15.97 -10.32 56.04
N THR A 10 16.45 -11.34 55.34
CA THR A 10 17.17 -11.18 54.07
C THR A 10 16.18 -10.76 52.99
N THR A 11 16.14 -9.47 52.67
CA THR A 11 15.45 -8.98 51.48
C THR A 11 16.43 -9.03 50.31
N THR A 12 16.23 -9.99 49.41
CA THR A 12 16.85 -10.00 48.08
C THR A 12 16.47 -8.72 47.32
N PRO A 13 17.42 -7.95 46.77
CA PRO A 13 17.07 -6.85 45.89
C PRO A 13 16.54 -7.47 44.60
N HIS A 14 15.22 -7.40 44.41
CA HIS A 14 14.64 -7.64 43.11
C HIS A 14 15.16 -6.55 42.18
N HIS A 15 16.16 -6.90 41.39
CA HIS A 15 16.63 -6.13 40.26
C HIS A 15 15.44 -5.99 39.31
N HIS A 16 14.64 -4.93 39.49
CA HIS A 16 13.69 -4.46 38.49
C HIS A 16 14.56 -3.98 37.34
N GLN A 17 14.95 -4.92 36.48
CA GLN A 17 15.44 -4.58 35.17
C GLN A 17 14.26 -3.95 34.45
N MET A 18 14.21 -2.62 34.49
CA MET A 18 13.46 -1.87 33.50
C MET A 18 13.94 -2.42 32.17
N LEU A 19 13.06 -3.14 31.47
CA LEU A 19 13.19 -3.30 30.04
C LEU A 19 13.17 -1.87 29.52
N GLU A 20 14.35 -1.28 29.35
CA GLU A 20 14.56 -0.21 28.41
C GLU A 20 14.07 -0.81 27.10
N THR A 21 12.80 -0.58 26.80
CA THR A 21 12.28 -0.73 25.45
C THR A 21 13.23 0.13 24.64
N ASN A 22 14.13 -0.52 23.89
CA ASN A 22 14.93 0.14 22.88
C ASN A 22 13.96 1.01 22.12
N LYS A 23 13.96 2.30 22.41
CA LYS A 23 13.39 3.29 21.52
C LYS A 23 14.38 3.27 20.38
N HIS A 24 14.17 2.33 19.44
CA HIS A 24 14.56 2.60 18.09
C HIS A 24 13.84 3.90 17.77
N ASP A 25 14.63 4.97 17.75
CA ASP A 25 14.29 6.19 17.06
C ASP A 25 14.20 5.77 15.60
N HIS A 26 13.08 5.12 15.27
CA HIS A 26 12.77 4.71 13.93
C HIS A 26 12.34 6.01 13.28
N ALA A 27 13.25 6.59 12.51
CA ALA A 27 12.88 7.68 11.61
C ALA A 27 11.70 7.16 10.79
N SER A 28 10.49 7.66 11.08
CA SER A 28 9.29 7.24 10.38
C SER A 28 9.36 7.79 8.97
N TYR A 29 9.75 6.96 8.02
CA TYR A 29 9.72 7.28 6.61
C TYR A 29 8.28 7.16 6.11
N SER A 30 7.91 7.97 5.12
CA SER A 30 6.56 7.91 4.56
C SER A 30 6.57 7.93 3.04
N ALA A 31 5.85 7.02 2.39
CA ALA A 31 5.61 7.11 0.96
C ALA A 31 4.28 7.80 0.67
N ASN A 32 4.27 8.60 -0.39
CA ASN A 32 3.05 9.13 -0.96
C ASN A 32 2.92 8.70 -2.42
N VAL A 33 1.89 7.91 -2.71
CA VAL A 33 1.47 7.64 -4.09
C VAL A 33 0.73 8.85 -4.63
N PHE A 34 1.23 9.41 -5.73
CA PHE A 34 0.63 10.58 -6.37
C PHE A 34 0.10 10.29 -7.78
N SER A 35 0.50 9.18 -8.41
CA SER A 35 0.03 8.83 -9.75
C SER A 35 -0.04 7.31 -9.94
N VAL A 36 -1.11 6.87 -10.61
CA VAL A 36 -1.24 5.53 -11.18
C VAL A 36 -1.69 5.67 -12.63
N LYS A 37 -1.03 4.96 -13.54
CA LYS A 37 -1.37 4.96 -14.98
C LYS A 37 -1.49 3.55 -15.52
N ILE A 38 -2.39 3.36 -16.48
CA ILE A 38 -2.43 2.16 -17.32
C ILE A 38 -1.69 2.54 -18.60
N THR A 39 -0.50 2.01 -18.82
CA THR A 39 0.38 2.44 -19.91
C THR A 39 0.20 1.61 -21.18
N SER A 40 -0.40 0.42 -21.05
CA SER A 40 -0.80 -0.45 -22.14
C SER A 40 -2.10 -1.19 -21.82
N SER A 41 -2.85 -1.54 -22.86
CA SER A 41 -4.05 -2.38 -22.74
C SER A 41 -4.25 -3.16 -24.04
N ASP A 42 -4.48 -4.46 -23.93
CA ASP A 42 -4.66 -5.34 -25.09
C ASP A 42 -5.94 -5.04 -25.89
N VAL A 43 -6.93 -4.40 -25.27
CA VAL A 43 -8.17 -3.95 -25.95
C VAL A 43 -8.03 -2.55 -26.56
N GLY A 44 -6.93 -1.85 -26.32
CA GLY A 44 -6.69 -0.49 -26.78
C GLY A 44 -7.52 0.56 -26.04
N PHE A 45 -7.14 1.83 -26.17
CA PHE A 45 -7.87 2.97 -25.61
C PHE A 45 -8.92 3.50 -26.60
N PRO A 46 -10.04 4.11 -26.12
CA PRO A 46 -10.36 4.42 -24.73
C PRO A 46 -10.98 3.24 -23.97
N ILE A 47 -10.81 3.21 -22.64
CA ILE A 47 -11.32 2.15 -21.77
C ILE A 47 -12.09 2.69 -20.57
N ASN A 48 -13.13 1.97 -20.14
CA ASN A 48 -13.88 2.27 -18.92
C ASN A 48 -13.38 1.37 -17.78
N VAL A 49 -12.58 1.92 -16.87
CA VAL A 49 -11.89 1.17 -15.82
C VAL A 49 -12.60 1.30 -14.48
N PHE A 50 -12.71 0.19 -13.76
CA PHE A 50 -13.21 0.13 -12.39
C PHE A 50 -12.43 -0.89 -11.57
N GLY A 51 -12.66 -0.93 -10.26
CA GLY A 51 -11.99 -1.82 -9.33
C GLY A 51 -11.28 -1.07 -8.22
N THR A 52 -10.26 -1.71 -7.64
CA THR A 52 -9.56 -1.23 -6.45
C THR A 52 -8.04 -1.23 -6.62
N ILE A 53 -7.40 -0.20 -6.06
CA ILE A 53 -5.98 -0.19 -5.73
C ILE A 53 -5.87 0.15 -4.26
N ILE A 54 -5.25 -0.72 -3.48
CA ILE A 54 -5.12 -0.60 -2.03
C ILE A 54 -3.64 -0.59 -1.68
N ALA A 55 -3.21 0.32 -0.83
CA ALA A 55 -1.92 0.28 -0.18
C ALA A 55 -2.08 -0.16 1.29
N ARG A 56 -1.12 -0.92 1.81
CA ARG A 56 -1.05 -1.36 3.20
C ARG A 56 0.38 -1.15 3.70
N ASP A 57 0.55 -0.42 4.79
CA ASP A 57 1.83 -0.38 5.49
C ASP A 57 1.97 -1.55 6.47
N SER A 58 3.20 -1.82 6.89
CA SER A 58 3.54 -2.89 7.82
C SER A 58 3.15 -2.60 9.27
N LEU A 59 2.81 -1.34 9.61
CA LEU A 59 2.65 -0.90 10.99
C LEU A 59 1.26 -1.28 11.54
N ASP A 60 0.21 -0.99 10.77
CA ASP A 60 -1.17 -1.28 11.17
C ASP A 60 -1.96 -2.07 10.10
N LEU A 61 -1.32 -2.42 8.97
CA LEU A 61 -1.94 -3.09 7.81
C LEU A 61 -3.18 -2.34 7.30
N LYS A 62 -3.26 -1.03 7.58
CA LYS A 62 -4.41 -0.21 7.21
C LYS A 62 -4.55 -0.18 5.71
N CYS A 63 -5.77 -0.50 5.27
CA CYS A 63 -6.14 -0.48 3.87
C CYS A 63 -6.39 0.96 3.44
N VAL A 64 -5.41 1.57 2.77
CA VAL A 64 -5.58 2.87 2.12
C VAL A 64 -6.02 2.64 0.68
N TYR A 65 -7.30 2.87 0.41
CA TYR A 65 -7.82 2.83 -0.95
C TYR A 65 -7.27 4.00 -1.77
N LEU A 66 -6.37 3.72 -2.70
CA LEU A 66 -5.81 4.69 -3.65
C LEU A 66 -6.78 4.90 -4.81
N PHE A 67 -7.37 3.83 -5.32
CA PHE A 67 -8.44 3.86 -6.33
C PHE A 67 -9.56 2.94 -5.86
N ASN A 68 -10.80 3.39 -5.95
CA ASN A 68 -11.96 2.57 -5.57
C ASN A 68 -13.18 3.05 -6.38
N ARG A 69 -13.44 2.37 -7.48
CA ARG A 69 -14.57 2.67 -8.37
C ARG A 69 -15.36 1.40 -8.61
N ASN A 70 -16.68 1.50 -8.54
CA ASN A 70 -17.55 0.39 -8.90
C ASN A 70 -17.78 0.37 -10.44
N ARG A 71 -18.41 -0.69 -10.94
CA ARG A 71 -18.69 -0.87 -12.37
C ARG A 71 -19.63 0.20 -12.96
N ASP A 72 -20.48 0.79 -12.15
CA ASP A 72 -21.45 1.80 -12.60
C ASP A 72 -20.86 3.22 -12.57
N ASP A 73 -19.74 3.40 -11.88
CA ASP A 73 -18.94 4.62 -11.72
C ASP A 73 -17.51 4.38 -12.25
N CYS A 74 -17.40 3.78 -13.45
CA CYS A 74 -16.10 3.61 -14.10
C CYS A 74 -15.46 4.97 -14.38
N GLN A 75 -14.13 5.00 -14.34
CA GLN A 75 -13.37 6.08 -14.94
C GLN A 75 -13.12 5.79 -16.43
N LEU A 76 -13.45 6.74 -17.30
CA LEU A 76 -13.02 6.72 -18.69
C LEU A 76 -11.54 7.14 -18.76
N VAL A 77 -10.72 6.31 -19.39
CA VAL A 77 -9.31 6.59 -19.67
C VAL A 77 -9.14 6.66 -21.19
N LEU A 78 -8.78 7.83 -21.70
CA LEU A 78 -8.69 8.12 -23.13
C LEU A 78 -7.36 7.69 -23.76
N SER A 79 -6.28 7.65 -22.98
CA SER A 79 -4.95 7.28 -23.45
C SER A 79 -4.05 6.79 -22.32
N LYS A 80 -2.90 6.24 -22.69
CA LYS A 80 -1.83 5.79 -21.76
C LYS A 80 -1.23 6.89 -20.88
N ASP A 81 -1.42 8.16 -21.26
CA ASP A 81 -0.82 9.30 -20.57
C ASP A 81 -1.71 9.80 -19.41
N GLU A 82 -2.98 9.38 -19.40
CA GLU A 82 -3.96 9.74 -18.37
C GLU A 82 -3.76 8.93 -17.09
N SER A 83 -3.93 9.61 -15.96
CA SER A 83 -3.82 8.98 -14.63
C SER A 83 -5.20 8.58 -14.11
N LEU A 84 -5.24 7.51 -13.32
CA LEU A 84 -6.41 7.19 -12.52
C LEU A 84 -6.64 8.31 -11.50
N VAL A 85 -7.91 8.70 -11.33
CA VAL A 85 -8.34 9.67 -10.32
C VAL A 85 -8.30 8.97 -8.97
N LEU A 86 -7.21 9.20 -8.24
CA LEU A 86 -7.02 8.64 -6.91
C LEU A 86 -8.02 9.25 -5.92
N THR A 87 -8.41 8.51 -4.88
CA THR A 87 -9.42 8.95 -3.91
C THR A 87 -8.94 10.04 -2.94
N GLY A 88 -7.83 10.71 -3.27
CA GLY A 88 -7.19 11.78 -2.52
C GLY A 88 -5.95 11.31 -1.74
N PRO A 89 -5.08 12.24 -1.30
CA PRO A 89 -3.92 11.93 -0.47
C PRO A 89 -4.43 11.58 0.93
N LYS A 90 -4.68 10.29 1.18
CA LYS A 90 -5.38 9.87 2.41
C LYS A 90 -4.47 9.69 3.61
N GLN A 91 -3.19 9.45 3.42
CA GLN A 91 -2.19 9.39 4.49
C GLN A 91 -0.82 9.11 3.86
N GLY A 92 0.25 9.61 4.47
CA GLY A 92 1.57 9.03 4.24
C GLY A 92 1.55 7.58 4.70
N LEU A 93 2.03 6.67 3.86
CA LEU A 93 2.12 5.25 4.17
C LEU A 93 3.41 5.02 4.95
N ASP A 94 3.32 4.37 6.11
CA ASP A 94 4.50 4.10 6.93
C ASP A 94 5.48 3.17 6.19
N LEU A 95 6.73 3.61 6.03
CA LEU A 95 7.79 2.91 5.31
C LEU A 95 8.75 2.19 6.26
N THR A 96 8.31 1.83 7.47
CA THR A 96 9.21 1.22 8.48
C THR A 96 9.81 -0.10 8.04
N ASP A 97 9.03 -0.94 7.36
CA ASP A 97 9.47 -2.24 6.84
C ASP A 97 9.11 -2.37 5.35
N ALA A 98 7.82 -2.30 5.02
CA ALA A 98 7.37 -2.40 3.64
C ALA A 98 5.97 -1.83 3.43
N ILE A 99 5.70 -1.45 2.18
CA ILE A 99 4.35 -1.18 1.70
C ILE A 99 3.92 -2.28 0.74
N TYR A 100 2.72 -2.79 0.93
CA TYR A 100 2.09 -3.75 0.03
C TYR A 100 1.01 -3.05 -0.78
N PHE A 101 1.03 -3.25 -2.09
CA PHE A 101 0.02 -2.75 -3.00
C PHE A 101 -0.79 -3.90 -3.57
N GLU A 102 -2.11 -3.85 -3.39
CA GLU A 102 -3.08 -4.77 -3.98
C GLU A 102 -3.81 -4.08 -5.12
N VAL A 103 -3.74 -4.66 -6.32
CA VAL A 103 -4.37 -4.14 -7.54
C VAL A 103 -5.41 -5.15 -8.01
N ASP A 104 -6.65 -4.70 -8.20
CA ASP A 104 -7.73 -5.45 -8.87
C ASP A 104 -8.51 -4.47 -9.74
N LEU A 105 -8.09 -4.32 -11.00
CA LEU A 105 -8.70 -3.45 -11.99
C LEU A 105 -9.38 -4.26 -13.10
N LYS A 106 -10.49 -3.74 -13.62
CA LYS A 106 -11.32 -4.35 -14.66
C LYS A 106 -11.77 -3.32 -15.69
N ILE A 107 -12.00 -3.76 -16.93
CA ILE A 107 -12.59 -2.97 -18.00
C ILE A 107 -14.04 -3.38 -18.17
N LYS A 108 -14.92 -2.36 -18.14
CA LYS A 108 -16.33 -2.52 -18.45
C LYS A 108 -16.48 -2.71 -19.96
N GLN A 109 -16.98 -3.89 -20.34
CA GLN A 109 -17.35 -4.18 -21.73
C GLN A 109 -18.59 -3.36 -22.14
N GLN A 110 -18.59 -2.82 -23.37
CA GLN A 110 -19.76 -2.15 -23.93
C GLN A 110 -20.83 -3.21 -24.26
N GLN A 111 -22.04 -3.07 -23.70
CA GLN A 111 -23.18 -3.91 -24.08
C GLN A 111 -23.61 -3.53 -25.51
N GLY A 112 -23.19 -4.31 -26.50
CA GLY A 112 -23.75 -4.27 -27.85
C GLY A 112 -25.22 -4.71 -27.84
N LEU A 113 -26.04 -4.13 -28.72
CA LEU A 113 -27.48 -4.34 -28.88
C LEU A 113 -27.91 -5.76 -29.32
N GLY A 114 -27.17 -6.80 -28.94
CA GLY A 114 -27.54 -8.18 -29.26
C GLY A 114 -26.39 -9.16 -29.14
N ALA A 115 -25.84 -9.35 -27.95
CA ALA A 115 -25.11 -10.58 -27.64
C ALA A 115 -24.96 -10.77 -26.12
N ARG A 116 -25.06 -12.05 -25.75
CA ARG A 116 -25.03 -12.65 -24.42
C ARG A 116 -23.91 -12.11 -23.53
N ASP A 117 -24.26 -11.76 -22.29
CA ASP A 117 -23.45 -11.90 -21.07
C ASP A 117 -21.92 -11.77 -21.26
N HIS A 118 -21.47 -10.64 -21.81
CA HIS A 118 -20.05 -10.32 -21.91
C HIS A 118 -19.53 -10.02 -20.50
N LYS A 119 -18.83 -10.99 -19.91
CA LYS A 119 -18.15 -10.83 -18.62
C LYS A 119 -17.11 -9.73 -18.73
N ASP A 120 -17.08 -8.83 -17.75
CA ASP A 120 -16.06 -7.78 -17.66
C ASP A 120 -14.65 -8.39 -17.73
N GLU A 121 -13.73 -7.71 -18.40
CA GLU A 121 -12.37 -8.19 -18.57
C GLU A 121 -11.48 -7.73 -17.41
N GLN A 122 -10.66 -8.63 -16.89
CA GLN A 122 -9.69 -8.33 -15.85
C GLN A 122 -8.50 -7.58 -16.46
N VAL A 123 -8.25 -6.35 -16.02
CA VAL A 123 -7.14 -5.53 -16.52
C VAL A 123 -5.84 -5.91 -15.83
N SER A 124 -5.91 -5.91 -14.50
CA SER A 124 -4.77 -6.13 -13.63
C SER A 124 -5.26 -6.77 -12.35
N LYS A 125 -4.58 -7.83 -11.91
CA LYS A 125 -4.83 -8.45 -10.61
C LYS A 125 -3.52 -8.94 -10.03
N GLY A 126 -3.15 -8.43 -8.86
CA GLY A 126 -1.89 -8.80 -8.23
C GLY A 126 -1.65 -8.08 -6.91
N CYS A 127 -0.62 -8.54 -6.22
CA CYS A 127 -0.08 -7.88 -5.04
C CYS A 127 1.45 -7.77 -5.21
N PHE A 128 2.03 -6.62 -4.87
CA PHE A 128 3.48 -6.43 -4.90
C PHE A 128 3.95 -5.66 -3.67
N LYS A 129 5.21 -5.90 -3.31
CA LYS A 129 5.88 -5.35 -2.14
C LYS A 129 6.86 -4.28 -2.57
N LEU A 130 6.76 -3.13 -1.94
CA LEU A 130 7.78 -2.09 -1.98
C LEU A 130 8.74 -2.33 -0.81
N ASP A 131 9.92 -2.89 -1.14
CA ASP A 131 11.05 -3.05 -0.23
C ASP A 131 11.94 -1.80 -0.29
N VAL A 132 12.21 -1.21 0.86
CA VAL A 132 13.05 -0.01 0.99
C VAL A 132 14.48 -0.48 1.31
N PRO A 133 15.49 -0.28 0.44
CA PRO A 133 16.89 -0.43 0.86
C PRO A 133 17.19 0.47 2.07
N ARG A 134 17.85 -0.05 3.11
CA ARG A 134 18.12 0.67 4.39
C ARG A 134 19.02 1.92 4.25
N THR A 135 19.37 2.31 3.04
CA THR A 135 20.25 3.42 2.70
C THR A 135 19.50 4.37 1.77
N PHE A 136 18.66 5.23 2.34
CA PHE A 136 18.14 6.40 1.63
C PHE A 136 18.79 7.67 2.18
N HIS A 137 19.12 8.56 1.26
CA HIS A 137 19.73 9.86 1.49
C HIS A 137 18.67 10.87 1.98
N GLU A 138 19.10 12.01 2.55
CA GLU A 138 18.21 13.09 3.04
C GLU A 138 17.31 13.76 1.97
N GLU A 139 17.33 13.30 0.71
CA GLU A 139 16.61 13.89 -0.42
C GLU A 139 15.42 13.03 -0.85
N MET A 140 14.28 13.68 -1.15
CA MET A 140 13.07 13.04 -1.65
C MET A 140 13.30 12.44 -3.04
N GLU A 141 13.06 11.14 -3.21
CA GLU A 141 13.19 10.44 -4.50
C GLU A 141 11.83 10.05 -5.07
N VAL A 142 11.68 10.17 -6.39
CA VAL A 142 10.49 9.69 -7.10
C VAL A 142 10.78 8.33 -7.69
N GLU A 143 10.10 7.32 -7.16
CA GLU A 143 10.22 5.95 -7.61
C GLU A 143 9.03 5.56 -8.51
N ARG A 144 9.30 4.69 -9.50
CA ARG A 144 8.28 4.16 -10.42
C ARG A 144 8.32 2.64 -10.41
N TYR A 145 7.14 2.04 -10.33
CA TYR A 145 6.96 0.60 -10.30
C TYR A 145 6.06 0.16 -11.43
N ASP A 146 6.59 -0.70 -12.28
CA ASP A 146 5.86 -1.35 -13.37
C ASP A 146 5.23 -2.64 -12.87
N LEU A 147 3.93 -2.80 -13.09
CA LEU A 147 3.23 -4.06 -12.93
C LEU A 147 2.83 -4.58 -14.30
N ASP A 148 3.62 -5.52 -14.80
CA ASP A 148 3.23 -6.39 -15.91
C ASP A 148 2.17 -7.36 -15.38
N THR A 149 0.91 -7.07 -15.68
CA THR A 149 -0.21 -7.96 -15.37
C THR A 149 -0.83 -8.53 -16.63
N MET A 150 -1.70 -9.54 -16.48
CA MET A 150 -2.17 -10.39 -17.57
C MET A 150 -2.64 -9.67 -18.85
N LEU A 151 -3.23 -8.47 -18.75
CA LEU A 151 -3.79 -7.73 -19.90
C LEU A 151 -3.36 -6.25 -19.98
N SER A 152 -2.47 -5.80 -19.09
CA SER A 152 -2.02 -4.40 -19.05
C SER A 152 -0.74 -4.20 -18.23
N ASN A 153 0.01 -3.16 -18.57
CA ASN A 153 1.05 -2.60 -17.72
C ASN A 153 0.48 -1.43 -16.91
N VAL A 154 0.64 -1.51 -15.59
CA VAL A 154 0.22 -0.47 -14.63
C VAL A 154 1.47 0.15 -14.01
N VAL A 155 1.60 1.47 -14.09
CA VAL A 155 2.72 2.20 -13.49
C VAL A 155 2.25 2.96 -12.26
N LEU A 156 2.86 2.66 -11.12
CA LEU A 156 2.72 3.39 -9.87
C LEU A 156 3.89 4.36 -9.72
N ALA A 157 3.61 5.62 -9.37
CA ALA A 157 4.64 6.58 -8.99
C ALA A 157 4.42 7.09 -7.57
N CYS A 158 5.48 7.03 -6.75
CA CYS A 158 5.49 7.49 -5.37
C CYS A 158 6.68 8.40 -5.09
N ALA A 159 6.49 9.29 -4.11
CA ALA A 159 7.56 10.05 -3.48
C ALA A 159 7.88 9.40 -2.14
N VAL A 160 9.16 9.13 -1.88
CA VAL A 160 9.70 8.57 -0.63
C VAL A 160 10.67 9.55 0.03
#